data_AF-A0A2S9JSU8-F1
#
_entry.id   AF-A0A2S9JSU8-F1
#
_cell.length_a   1.000
_cell.length_b   1.000
_cell.length_c   1.000
_cell.angle_alpha   90.00
_cell.angle_beta   90.00
_cell.angle_gamma   90.00
#
_symmetry.space_group_name_H-M   'P 1'
#
loop_
_entity.id
_entity.type
_entity.pdbx_description
1 polymer ?
#
loop_
_entity_poly.entity_id
_entity_poly.type
_entity_poly.pdbx_seq_one_letter_code
_entity_poly.pdbx_strand_id
1 'polypeptide(L)' 'MSEKKQHHTSQPKSGFVFEKINYQLFAASVLVVVLGFILMTGTEDIYSFTKITLAPLVIVLGFALGFVAILYKPKNKK' A
#
# COMPACT_ATOMS: atom_id res chain seq x y z
N MET A 1 -12.00 39.30 -39.53
CA MET A 1 -11.68 37.90 -39.25
C MET A 1 -10.67 37.87 -38.11
N SER A 2 -11.12 37.54 -36.90
CA SER A 2 -10.22 37.31 -35.75
C SER A 2 -10.31 35.83 -35.39
N GLU A 3 -9.32 35.05 -35.80
CA GLU A 3 -9.14 33.68 -35.36
C GLU A 3 -8.78 33.68 -33.87
N LYS A 4 -9.76 33.29 -33.04
CA LYS A 4 -9.57 33.06 -31.61
C LYS A 4 -8.80 31.75 -31.45
N LYS A 5 -7.46 31.83 -31.40
CA LYS A 5 -6.61 30.67 -31.04
C LYS A 5 -6.92 30.26 -29.61
N GLN A 6 -7.70 29.19 -29.45
CA GLN A 6 -7.94 28.56 -28.18
C GLN A 6 -6.69 27.79 -27.78
N HIS A 7 -5.93 28.35 -26.84
CA HIS A 7 -4.92 27.61 -26.10
C HIS A 7 -5.63 26.59 -25.20
N HIS A 8 -5.79 25.36 -25.70
CA HIS A 8 -6.08 24.20 -24.86
C HIS A 8 -4.88 24.01 -23.92
N THR A 9 -4.97 24.62 -22.74
CA THR A 9 -4.10 24.26 -21.62
C THR A 9 -4.53 22.86 -21.20
N SER A 10 -3.86 21.85 -21.74
CA SER A 10 -3.95 20.47 -21.28
C SER A 10 -3.48 20.46 -19.83
N GLN A 11 -4.44 20.54 -18.91
CA GLN A 11 -4.23 20.36 -17.48
C GLN A 11 -3.38 19.08 -17.31
N PRO A 12 -2.23 19.13 -16.61
CA PRO A 12 -1.49 17.92 -16.34
C PRO A 12 -2.44 17.03 -15.54
N LYS A 13 -2.88 15.93 -16.17
CA LYS A 13 -3.61 14.88 -15.46
C LYS A 13 -2.62 14.39 -14.41
N SER A 14 -2.77 14.88 -13.17
CA SER A 14 -2.16 14.26 -12.00
C SER A 14 -2.84 12.90 -11.85
N GLY A 15 -2.40 11.94 -12.66
CA GLY A 15 -2.85 10.57 -12.58
C GLY A 15 -2.41 10.04 -11.23
N PHE A 16 -3.35 9.50 -10.46
CA PHE A 16 -2.99 8.74 -9.27
C PHE A 16 -2.02 7.62 -9.68
N VAL A 17 -0.94 7.44 -8.91
CA VAL A 17 0.08 6.41 -9.16
C VAL A 17 -0.52 5.01 -9.14
N PHE A 18 -1.55 4.82 -8.33
CA PHE A 18 -2.27 3.58 -8.15
C PHE A 18 -3.77 3.77 -8.33
N GLU A 19 -4.46 2.67 -8.65
CA GLU A 19 -5.90 2.62 -8.68
C GLU A 19 -6.49 2.57 -7.25
N LYS A 20 -7.77 2.90 -7.10
CA LYS A 20 -8.42 2.99 -5.77
C LYS A 20 -8.32 1.68 -4.97
N ILE A 21 -8.42 0.53 -5.65
CA ILE A 21 -8.32 -0.79 -5.02
C ILE A 21 -6.91 -1.06 -4.49
N ASN A 22 -5.87 -0.67 -5.23
CA ASN A 22 -4.49 -0.81 -4.81
C ASN A 22 -4.19 0.03 -3.56
N TYR A 23 -4.75 1.23 -3.48
CA TYR A 23 -4.63 2.06 -2.28
C TYR A 23 -5.25 1.38 -1.05
N GLN A 24 -6.38 0.69 -1.20
CA GLN A 24 -6.99 -0.08 -0.12
C GLN A 24 -6.13 -1.27 0.29
N LEU A 25 -5.59 -2.02 -0.68
CA LEU A 25 -4.68 -3.14 -0.41
C LEU A 25 -3.39 -2.68 0.26
N PHE A 26 -2.85 -1.54 -0.16
CA PHE A 26 -1.65 -0.93 0.44
C PHE A 26 -1.92 -0.45 1.88
N ALA A 27 -3.08 0.17 2.13
CA ALA A 27 -3.46 0.53 3.50
C ALA A 27 -3.59 -0.71 4.39
N ALA A 28 -4.20 -1.78 3.88
CA ALA A 28 -4.30 -3.05 4.59
C ALA A 28 -2.91 -3.65 4.89
N SER A 29 -1.98 -3.59 3.95
CA SER A 29 -0.61 -4.08 4.16
C SER A 29 0.12 -3.31 5.26
N VAL A 30 -0.04 -1.99 5.29
CA VAL A 30 0.52 -1.14 6.36
C VAL A 30 -0.05 -1.52 7.73
N LEU A 31 -1.36 -1.74 7.83
CA LEU A 31 -1.99 -2.19 9.08
C LEU A 31 -1.40 -3.52 9.57
N VAL A 32 -1.19 -4.49 8.67
CA VAL A 32 -0.58 -5.78 9.01
C VAL A 32 0.85 -5.62 9.52
N VAL A 33 1.66 -4.77 8.88
CA VAL A 33 3.03 -4.47 9.33
C VAL A 33 3.02 -3.84 10.72
N VAL A 34 2.14 -2.86 10.95
CA VAL A 34 1.97 -2.20 12.26
C VAL A 34 1.57 -3.22 13.32
N LEU A 35 0.62 -4.12 13.02
CA LEU A 35 0.23 -5.19 13.93
C LEU A 35 1.41 -6.14 14.25
N GLY A 36 2.26 -6.46 13.28
CA GLY A 36 3.46 -7.25 13.50
C GLY A 36 4.44 -6.59 14.47
N PHE A 37 4.64 -5.28 14.36
CA PHE A 37 5.44 -4.51 15.32
C PHE A 37 4.77 -4.42 16.69
N ILE A 38 3.45 -4.27 16.75
CA ILE A 38 2.70 -4.30 18.03
C ILE A 38 2.86 -5.66 18.72
N LEU A 39 2.87 -6.75 17.95
CA LEU A 39 3.06 -8.11 18.46
C LEU A 39 4.47 -8.33 19.03
N MET A 40 5.45 -7.55 18.57
CA MET A 40 6.82 -7.53 19.10
C MET A 40 6.89 -6.77 20.43
N THR A 41 6.07 -5.72 20.62
CA THR A 41 5.97 -5.00 21.89
C THR A 41 5.32 -5.84 23.00
N GLY A 42 5.95 -5.85 24.17
CA GLY A 42 5.47 -6.53 25.37
C GLY A 42 6.63 -6.90 26.28
N THR A 43 6.45 -6.75 27.59
CA THR A 43 7.50 -6.95 28.61
C THR A 43 7.67 -8.39 29.06
N GLU A 44 6.63 -9.21 28.90
CA GLU A 44 6.65 -10.60 29.36
C GLU A 44 7.37 -11.47 28.33
N ASP A 45 8.52 -12.03 28.70
CA ASP A 45 9.37 -12.96 27.93
C ASP A 45 9.77 -12.50 26.51
N ILE A 46 11.00 -11.98 26.38
CA ILE A 46 11.63 -11.66 25.09
C ILE A 46 11.86 -12.93 24.24
N TYR A 47 11.99 -14.10 24.90
CA TYR A 47 12.15 -15.39 24.24
C TYR A 47 10.83 -16.08 23.85
N SER A 48 9.69 -15.39 23.94
CA SER A 48 8.42 -15.93 23.48
C SER A 48 8.44 -16.17 21.97
N PHE A 49 8.00 -17.36 21.54
CA PHE A 49 7.87 -17.75 20.14
C PHE A 49 7.08 -16.71 19.31
N THR A 50 6.12 -16.05 19.95
CA THR A 50 5.33 -14.96 19.36
C THR A 50 6.20 -13.80 18.88
N LYS A 51 7.23 -13.41 19.63
CA LYS A 51 8.07 -12.25 19.31
C LYS A 51 9.22 -12.62 18.38
N ILE A 52 9.82 -13.80 18.55
CA ILE A 52 10.96 -14.25 17.74
C ILE A 52 10.53 -14.75 16.37
N THR A 53 9.40 -15.46 16.27
CA THR A 53 8.99 -16.14 15.04
C THR A 53 7.73 -15.53 14.44
N LEU A 54 6.67 -15.40 15.24
CA LEU A 54 5.36 -15.00 14.72
C LEU A 54 5.35 -13.54 14.27
N ALA A 55 5.90 -12.62 15.08
CA ALA A 55 5.93 -11.20 14.77
C ALA A 55 6.73 -10.90 13.49
N PRO A 56 7.98 -11.38 13.29
CA PRO A 56 8.70 -11.20 12.04
C PRO A 56 7.98 -11.82 10.84
N LEU A 57 7.34 -12.99 11.02
CA LEU A 57 6.56 -13.63 9.97
C LEU A 57 5.37 -12.75 9.52
N VAL A 58 4.64 -12.17 10.48
CA VAL A 58 3.53 -11.24 10.21
C VAL A 58 4.01 -10.00 9.46
N ILE A 59 5.16 -9.45 9.86
CA ILE A 59 5.77 -8.30 9.16
C ILE A 59 6.10 -8.66 7.71
N VAL A 60 6.73 -9.82 7.46
CA VAL A 60 7.05 -10.30 6.11
C VAL A 60 5.78 -10.49 5.27
N LEU A 61 4.72 -11.05 5.85
CA LEU A 61 3.43 -11.18 5.17
C LEU A 61 2.81 -9.81 4.84
N GLY A 62 2.93 -8.84 5.75
CA GLY A 62 2.52 -7.46 5.51
C GLY A 62 3.28 -6.84 4.34
N PHE A 63 4.59 -7.00 4.27
CA PHE A 63 5.37 -6.53 3.12
C PHE A 63 5.01 -7.25 1.81
N ALA A 64 4.78 -8.57 1.85
CA ALA A 64 4.32 -9.32 0.68
C ALA A 64 2.98 -8.79 0.14
N LEU A 65 2.02 -8.50 1.03
CA LEU A 65 0.76 -7.84 0.65
C LEU A 65 0.99 -6.45 0.06
N GLY A 66 1.94 -5.68 0.59
CA GLY A 66 2.32 -4.38 0.05
C GLY A 66 2.90 -4.47 -1.36
N PHE A 67 3.78 -5.45 -1.60
CA PHE A 67 4.29 -5.74 -2.95
C PHE A 67 3.16 -6.09 -3.91
N VAL A 68 2.23 -6.96 -3.49
CA VAL A 68 1.05 -7.29 -4.30
C VAL A 68 0.22 -6.05 -4.57
N ALA A 69 -0.02 -5.18 -3.59
CA ALA A 69 -0.77 -3.94 -3.76
C ALA A 69 -0.14 -2.97 -4.78
N ILE A 70 1.20 -2.93 -4.84
CA ILE A 70 1.95 -2.11 -5.80
C ILE A 70 1.93 -2.74 -7.20
N LEU A 71 2.15 -4.05 -7.29
CA LEU A 71 2.27 -4.79 -8.55
C LEU A 71 0.93 -5.11 -9.21
N TYR A 72 -0.14 -5.20 -8.42
CA TYR A 72 -1.48 -5.52 -8.91
C TYR A 72 -1.94 -4.43 -9.87
N LYS A 73 -1.97 -4.68 -11.17
CA LYS A 73 -2.65 -3.79 -12.12
C LYS A 73 -4.06 -4.34 -12.32
N PRO A 74 -5.11 -3.67 -11.81
CA PRO A 74 -6.47 -4.09 -12.11
C PRO A 74 -6.66 -4.03 -13.61
N LYS A 75 -7.03 -5.15 -14.22
CA LYS A 75 -7.36 -5.18 -15.64
C LYS A 75 -8.73 -4.54 -15.76
N ASN A 76 -8.78 -3.27 -16.14
CA ASN A 76 -9.97 -2.45 -16.32
C ASN A 76 -11.25 -3.28 -16.53
N LYS A 77 -12.15 -3.25 -15.55
CA LYS A 77 -13.56 -3.56 -15.79
C LYS A 77 -14.26 -2.23 -16.07
N LYS A 78 -14.13 -1.79 -17.34
CA LYS A 78 -14.80 -0.65 -17.99
C LYS A 78 -14.69 0.72 -17.33
#